data_AF-A0A7F8RX41-F1
#
_entry.id   AF-A0A7F8RX41-F1
#
_cell.length_a   1.000
_cell.length_b   1.000
_cell.length_c   1.000
_cell.angle_alpha   90.00
_cell.angle_beta   90.00
_cell.angle_gamma   90.00
#
_symmetry.space_group_name_H-M   'P 1'
#
loop_
_entity.id
_entity.type
_entity.pdbx_description
1 polymer ?
#
loop_
_entity_poly.entity_id
_entity_poly.type
_entity_poly.pdbx_seq_one_letter_code
_entity_poly.pdbx_strand_id
1 'polypeptide(L)'
;IHDDLTRTVDLCRKAEATGVSWITVHGRTAEERHQPVHYEAIKIIKENMSIPVIANGDIRNLKEAKNVWHITGTDGVMVARGLLANPAMFAGYEETPLKCIWDWVDIALELGTPYMCFHQHLMYMMEKITSRQEKRIFNALSSTSAVLDYLTDHYGIQNNVFSFSLIDAVREVRKYSSTPAIEKGLTSRPGAYEHAQMKLFRSQRNLYISGFSLFFWLVLRRLVILITQLAKELSNKGVLKTQAENTNEAAKKFMEENERLKRLLKSYAKEEEHILEAENKKLVEDQEKLKTELKKTSDALSKAQNDVMTMRMQSEHLSKEYDRLLKEHAELQVLKLLTSPWPDENYSRACFKIRHELFRERQ
;
A
#
# COMPACT_ATOMS: atom_id res chain seq x y z
N ILE A 1 8.43 34.60 1.72
CA ILE A 1 9.60 35.52 1.59
C ILE A 1 10.71 34.83 0.79
N HIS A 2 11.74 35.56 0.37
CA HIS A 2 12.95 35.02 -0.28
C HIS A 2 14.14 35.06 0.70
N ASP A 3 15.17 34.24 0.45
CA ASP A 3 16.41 34.23 1.25
C ASP A 3 17.11 35.60 1.24
N ASP A 4 17.17 36.22 0.07
CA ASP A 4 17.55 37.62 -0.06
C ASP A 4 16.32 38.51 0.18
N LEU A 5 16.31 39.18 1.33
CA LEU A 5 15.20 40.01 1.75
C LEU A 5 15.01 41.23 0.85
N THR A 6 16.06 41.73 0.18
CA THR A 6 15.94 42.87 -0.75
C THR A 6 14.99 42.55 -1.89
N ARG A 7 15.07 41.32 -2.43
CA ARG A 7 14.13 40.83 -3.46
C ARG A 7 12.70 40.79 -2.97
N THR A 8 12.49 40.49 -1.69
CA THR A 8 11.15 40.48 -1.10
C THR A 8 10.61 41.89 -0.94
N VAL A 9 11.42 42.83 -0.46
CA VAL A 9 11.04 44.25 -0.36
C VAL A 9 10.72 44.82 -1.74
N ASP A 10 11.54 44.55 -2.75
CA ASP A 10 11.30 45.00 -4.12
C ASP A 10 10.00 44.43 -4.70
N LEU A 11 9.68 43.16 -4.40
CA LEU A 11 8.41 42.56 -4.79
C LEU A 11 7.23 43.28 -4.10
N CYS A 12 7.35 43.57 -2.81
CA CYS A 12 6.31 44.29 -2.08
C CYS A 12 6.12 45.73 -2.60
N ARG A 13 7.20 46.45 -2.93
CA ARG A 13 7.13 47.78 -3.57
C ARG A 13 6.44 47.74 -4.94
N LYS A 14 6.73 46.72 -5.74
CA LYS A 14 6.05 46.52 -7.03
C LYS A 14 4.56 46.28 -6.83
N ALA A 15 4.17 45.47 -5.84
CA ALA A 15 2.76 45.24 -5.51
C ALA A 15 2.08 46.52 -4.97
N GLU A 16 2.76 47.31 -4.14
CA GLU A 16 2.29 48.62 -3.69
C GLU A 16 2.04 49.57 -4.87
N ALA A 17 2.97 49.62 -5.83
CA ALA A 17 2.85 50.46 -7.02
C ALA A 17 1.68 50.08 -7.94
N THR A 18 1.13 48.86 -7.84
CA THR A 18 -0.10 48.49 -8.57
C THR A 18 -1.38 48.96 -7.87
N GLY A 19 -1.27 49.63 -6.71
CA GLY A 19 -2.41 50.20 -5.99
C GLY A 19 -3.17 49.21 -5.12
N VAL A 20 -2.50 48.16 -4.60
CA VAL A 20 -3.14 47.24 -3.64
C VAL A 20 -3.41 47.95 -2.31
N SER A 21 -4.53 47.60 -1.67
CA SER A 21 -4.95 48.25 -0.42
C SER A 21 -4.12 47.83 0.81
N TRP A 22 -3.57 46.61 0.82
CA TRP A 22 -2.68 46.09 1.86
C TRP A 22 -1.93 44.86 1.35
N ILE A 23 -0.88 44.47 2.06
CA ILE A 23 -0.12 43.23 1.80
C ILE A 23 -0.14 42.36 3.06
N THR A 24 -0.33 41.04 2.89
CA THR A 24 -0.10 40.07 3.97
C THR A 24 1.21 39.33 3.71
N VAL A 25 2.07 39.26 4.73
CA VAL A 25 3.38 38.59 4.63
C VAL A 25 3.39 37.38 5.54
N HIS A 26 3.54 36.19 4.94
CA HIS A 26 3.92 34.99 5.68
C HIS A 26 5.44 34.94 5.81
N GLY A 27 5.95 34.95 7.05
CA GLY A 27 7.39 35.03 7.35
C GLY A 27 8.18 33.74 7.10
N ARG A 28 7.83 32.94 6.09
CA ARG A 28 8.59 31.75 5.67
C ARG A 28 8.79 31.76 4.16
N THR A 29 9.85 31.12 3.70
CA THR A 29 10.00 30.79 2.28
C THR A 29 9.02 29.68 1.89
N ALA A 30 8.88 29.43 0.59
CA ALA A 30 8.00 28.35 0.11
C ALA A 30 8.50 26.95 0.50
N GLU A 31 9.80 26.80 0.74
CA GLU A 31 10.47 25.54 1.10
C GLU A 31 10.40 25.27 2.61
N GLU A 32 10.34 26.33 3.41
CA GLU A 32 10.24 26.31 4.87
C GLU A 32 8.84 25.94 5.38
N ARG A 33 8.38 24.71 5.15
CA ARG A 33 7.03 24.26 5.56
C ARG A 33 6.74 24.48 7.06
N HIS A 34 7.47 23.78 7.92
CA HIS A 34 7.25 23.75 9.38
C HIS A 34 8.35 24.45 10.18
N GLN A 35 9.25 25.17 9.51
CA GLN A 35 10.32 25.90 10.18
C GLN A 35 9.79 27.09 10.98
N PRO A 36 10.53 27.64 11.95
CA PRO A 36 10.12 28.86 12.64
C PRO A 36 9.85 30.03 11.68
N VAL A 37 8.93 30.92 12.04
CA VAL A 37 8.62 32.11 11.24
C VAL A 37 9.64 33.22 11.51
N HIS A 38 10.14 33.83 10.43
CA HIS A 38 11.08 34.94 10.47
C HIS A 38 10.35 36.28 10.67
N TYR A 39 10.01 36.62 11.91
CA TYR A 39 9.30 37.87 12.23
C TYR A 39 10.13 39.13 11.94
N GLU A 40 11.46 39.08 12.08
CA GLU A 40 12.31 40.23 11.76
C GLU A 40 12.26 40.59 10.26
N ALA A 41 12.14 39.59 9.39
CA ALA A 41 11.95 39.82 7.96
C ALA A 41 10.63 40.58 7.69
N ILE A 42 9.56 40.24 8.41
CA ILE A 42 8.26 40.94 8.30
C ILE A 42 8.40 42.40 8.75
N LYS A 43 9.11 42.64 9.85
CA LYS A 43 9.38 43.99 10.36
C LYS A 43 10.11 44.86 9.34
N ILE A 44 11.19 44.36 8.76
CA ILE A 44 11.96 45.08 7.73
C ILE A 44 11.08 45.40 6.52
N ILE A 45 10.21 44.47 6.10
CA ILE A 45 9.26 44.73 5.03
C ILE A 45 8.30 45.86 5.43
N LYS A 46 7.71 45.81 6.63
CA LYS A 46 6.80 46.86 7.12
C LYS A 46 7.47 48.24 7.15
N GLU A 47 8.72 48.33 7.58
CA GLU A 47 9.49 49.58 7.61
C GLU A 47 9.73 50.19 6.21
N ASN A 48 9.60 49.40 5.14
CA ASN A 48 9.85 49.83 3.77
C ASN A 48 8.58 50.08 2.94
N MET A 49 7.38 49.85 3.50
CA MET A 49 6.08 50.00 2.82
C MET A 49 5.32 51.22 3.34
N SER A 50 4.57 51.90 2.47
CA SER A 50 3.65 52.99 2.86
C SER A 50 2.23 52.50 3.09
N ILE A 51 1.84 51.41 2.43
CA ILE A 51 0.55 50.73 2.63
C ILE A 51 0.54 49.82 3.87
N PRO A 52 -0.65 49.46 4.39
CA PRO A 52 -0.76 48.51 5.49
C PRO A 52 -0.14 47.14 5.18
N VAL A 53 0.60 46.60 6.15
CA VAL A 53 1.20 45.27 6.11
C VAL A 53 0.62 44.44 7.25
N ILE A 54 0.20 43.21 6.93
CA ILE A 54 -0.39 42.25 7.87
C ILE A 54 0.58 41.09 8.08
N ALA A 55 0.97 40.82 9.32
CA ALA A 55 1.85 39.70 9.65
C ALA A 55 1.07 38.37 9.68
N ASN A 56 1.62 37.31 9.11
CA ASN A 56 1.07 35.97 9.18
C ASN A 56 2.15 34.92 9.48
N GLY A 57 1.77 33.91 10.25
CA GLY A 57 2.62 32.75 10.56
C GLY A 57 2.62 32.42 12.04
N ASP A 58 2.54 31.12 12.36
CA ASP A 58 2.69 30.53 13.71
C ASP A 58 1.97 31.15 14.92
N ILE A 59 0.97 32.00 14.71
CA ILE A 59 0.12 32.52 15.79
C ILE A 59 -0.94 31.47 16.17
N ARG A 60 -0.99 31.09 17.45
CA ARG A 60 -1.90 30.05 17.98
C ARG A 60 -2.86 30.53 19.08
N ASN A 61 -2.59 31.69 19.67
CA ASN A 61 -3.42 32.29 20.72
C ASN A 61 -3.35 33.81 20.67
N LEU A 62 -4.24 34.47 21.41
CA LEU A 62 -4.34 35.93 21.43
C LEU A 62 -3.07 36.60 21.98
N LYS A 63 -2.37 35.97 22.92
CA LYS A 63 -1.11 36.49 23.48
C LYS A 63 -0.01 36.53 22.42
N GLU A 64 0.15 35.45 21.66
CA GLU A 64 1.09 35.38 20.54
C GLU A 64 0.73 36.39 19.45
N ALA A 65 -0.56 36.56 19.14
CA ALA A 65 -1.02 37.56 18.18
C ALA A 65 -0.57 38.98 18.57
N LYS A 66 -0.77 39.34 19.85
CA LYS A 66 -0.32 40.63 20.41
C LYS A 66 1.20 40.77 20.41
N ASN A 67 1.93 39.70 20.72
CA ASN A 67 3.39 39.71 20.72
C ASN A 67 3.95 39.91 19.30
N VAL A 68 3.44 39.17 18.31
CA VAL A 68 3.84 39.31 16.90
C VAL A 68 3.57 40.71 16.39
N TRP A 69 2.39 41.26 16.70
CA TRP A 69 2.06 42.65 16.38
C TRP A 69 3.07 43.64 16.99
N HIS A 70 3.42 43.46 18.27
CA HIS A 70 4.36 44.34 18.96
C HIS A 70 5.78 44.28 18.39
N ILE A 71 6.32 43.09 18.12
CA ILE A 71 7.69 42.93 17.63
C ILE A 71 7.85 43.37 16.17
N THR A 72 6.82 43.17 15.34
CA THR A 72 6.90 43.45 13.90
C THR A 72 6.48 44.88 13.54
N GLY A 73 5.70 45.54 14.40
CA GLY A 73 5.15 46.87 14.12
C GLY A 73 4.16 46.89 12.94
N THR A 74 3.62 45.74 12.55
CA THR A 74 2.65 45.63 11.45
C THR A 74 1.30 46.25 11.81
N ASP A 75 0.51 46.60 10.80
CA ASP A 75 -0.81 47.23 10.99
C ASP A 75 -1.89 46.22 11.39
N GLY A 76 -1.57 44.93 11.31
CA GLY A 76 -2.42 43.86 11.80
C GLY A 76 -1.73 42.49 11.76
N VAL A 77 -2.49 41.48 12.18
CA VAL A 77 -2.07 40.08 12.16
C VAL A 77 -3.18 39.23 11.53
N MET A 78 -2.77 38.23 10.76
CA MET A 78 -3.67 37.22 10.19
C MET A 78 -3.32 35.86 10.81
N VAL A 79 -4.35 35.12 11.23
CA VAL A 79 -4.20 33.82 11.88
C VAL A 79 -4.97 32.78 11.10
N ALA A 80 -4.35 31.62 10.85
CA ALA A 80 -4.96 30.51 10.12
C ALA A 80 -5.15 29.28 11.04
N ARG A 81 -4.07 28.52 11.28
CA ARG A 81 -4.12 27.28 12.08
C ARG A 81 -4.64 27.50 13.51
N GLY A 82 -4.29 28.62 14.15
CA GLY A 82 -4.82 28.95 15.48
C GLY A 82 -6.35 29.08 15.51
N LEU A 83 -6.96 29.63 14.46
CA LEU A 83 -8.41 29.77 14.35
C LEU A 83 -9.12 28.45 14.03
N LEU A 84 -8.47 27.53 13.31
CA LEU A 84 -9.03 26.18 13.14
C LEU A 84 -9.18 25.47 14.49
N ALA A 85 -8.18 25.61 15.37
CA ALA A 85 -8.20 25.00 16.69
C ALA A 85 -9.13 25.73 17.68
N ASN A 86 -9.23 27.06 17.57
CA ASN A 86 -10.09 27.89 18.41
C ASN A 86 -10.63 29.10 17.65
N PRO A 87 -11.83 29.01 17.05
CA PRO A 87 -12.46 30.14 16.36
C PRO A 87 -12.76 31.33 17.28
N ALA A 88 -12.94 31.07 18.58
CA ALA A 88 -13.25 32.10 19.58
C ALA A 88 -11.98 32.76 20.18
N MET A 89 -10.79 32.49 19.64
CA MET A 89 -9.51 33.01 20.13
C MET A 89 -9.51 34.55 20.27
N PHE A 90 -10.04 35.28 19.28
CA PHE A 90 -10.08 36.75 19.33
C PHE A 90 -11.12 37.32 20.30
N ALA A 91 -12.07 36.51 20.77
CA ALA A 91 -12.97 36.87 21.86
C ALA A 91 -12.33 36.68 23.25
N GLY A 92 -11.05 36.25 23.31
CA GLY A 92 -10.29 36.10 24.55
C GLY A 92 -10.37 34.72 25.20
N TYR A 93 -10.93 33.74 24.51
CA TYR A 93 -10.97 32.36 25.01
C TYR A 93 -9.67 31.63 24.71
N GLU A 94 -9.16 30.87 25.69
CA GLU A 94 -7.97 30.01 25.53
C GLU A 94 -8.27 28.73 24.72
N GLU A 95 -9.52 28.27 24.78
CA GLU A 95 -10.03 27.07 24.11
C GLU A 95 -11.41 27.36 23.49
N THR A 96 -11.85 26.52 22.55
CA THR A 96 -13.14 26.68 21.89
C THR A 96 -14.29 26.48 22.90
N PRO A 97 -15.16 27.48 23.13
CA PRO A 97 -16.33 27.31 23.98
C PRO A 97 -17.29 26.27 23.38
N LEU A 98 -17.94 25.46 24.22
CA LEU A 98 -18.95 24.50 23.75
C LEU A 98 -20.06 25.17 22.93
N LYS A 99 -20.45 26.40 23.31
CA LYS A 99 -21.42 27.18 22.52
C LYS A 99 -20.93 27.40 21.09
N CYS A 100 -19.66 27.75 20.89
CA CYS A 100 -19.08 27.97 19.56
C CYS A 100 -19.08 26.67 18.72
N ILE A 101 -18.91 25.50 19.35
CA ILE A 101 -19.05 24.20 18.69
C ILE A 101 -20.49 23.99 18.19
N TRP A 102 -21.48 24.26 19.04
CA TRP A 102 -22.89 24.13 18.66
C TRP A 102 -23.29 25.17 17.61
N ASP A 103 -22.82 26.41 17.72
CA ASP A 103 -23.02 27.45 16.70
C ASP A 103 -22.46 26.99 15.33
N TRP A 104 -21.27 26.35 15.30
CA TRP A 104 -20.73 25.75 14.08
C TRP A 104 -21.60 24.61 13.55
N VAL A 105 -22.08 23.73 14.43
CA VAL A 105 -22.98 22.63 14.04
C VAL A 105 -24.23 23.18 13.37
N ASP A 106 -24.88 24.16 13.98
CA ASP A 106 -26.11 24.76 13.47
C ASP A 106 -25.89 25.40 12.10
N ILE A 107 -24.86 26.24 11.96
CA ILE A 107 -24.49 26.89 10.69
C ILE A 107 -24.15 25.85 9.62
N ALA A 108 -23.36 24.83 9.98
CA ALA A 108 -22.91 23.85 9.02
C ALA A 108 -24.06 22.99 8.48
N LEU A 109 -25.03 22.64 9.34
CA LEU A 109 -26.25 21.92 8.94
C LEU A 109 -27.17 22.79 8.10
N GLU A 110 -27.38 24.05 8.49
CA GLU A 110 -28.21 25.00 7.74
C GLU A 110 -27.69 25.22 6.32
N LEU A 111 -26.36 25.32 6.15
CA LEU A 111 -25.71 25.50 4.86
C LEU A 111 -25.52 24.20 4.06
N GLY A 112 -25.89 23.04 4.61
CA GLY A 112 -25.70 21.75 3.94
C GLY A 112 -24.22 21.37 3.74
N THR A 113 -23.36 21.70 4.71
CA THR A 113 -21.91 21.49 4.61
C THR A 113 -21.58 20.01 4.40
N PRO A 114 -20.73 19.66 3.40
CA PRO A 114 -20.31 18.28 3.18
C PRO A 114 -19.67 17.66 4.42
N TYR A 115 -20.02 16.40 4.70
CA TYR A 115 -19.60 15.67 5.90
C TYR A 115 -18.10 15.79 6.21
N MET A 116 -17.23 15.63 5.20
CA MET A 116 -15.78 15.71 5.39
C MET A 116 -15.35 17.06 5.97
N CYS A 117 -15.89 18.17 5.46
CA CYS A 117 -15.59 19.50 5.95
C CYS A 117 -16.18 19.73 7.35
N PHE A 118 -17.44 19.31 7.54
CA PHE A 118 -18.14 19.39 8.81
C PHE A 118 -17.37 18.70 9.94
N HIS A 119 -17.00 17.43 9.73
CA HIS A 119 -16.34 16.62 10.75
C HIS A 119 -14.89 17.05 10.97
N GLN A 120 -14.14 17.35 9.89
CA GLN A 120 -12.76 17.79 10.02
C GLN A 120 -12.63 19.12 10.77
N HIS A 121 -13.57 20.07 10.56
CA HIS A 121 -13.55 21.33 11.30
C HIS A 121 -13.80 21.09 12.79
N LEU A 122 -14.77 20.25 13.14
CA LEU A 122 -15.02 19.84 14.53
C LEU A 122 -13.81 19.16 15.17
N MET A 123 -13.09 18.31 14.43
CA MET A 123 -11.87 17.67 14.93
C MET A 123 -10.81 18.69 15.36
N TYR A 124 -10.66 19.80 14.63
CA TYR A 124 -9.76 20.88 15.03
C TYR A 124 -10.31 21.64 16.25
N MET A 125 -11.58 22.05 16.22
CA MET A 125 -12.20 22.82 17.32
C MET A 125 -12.17 22.07 18.66
N MET A 126 -12.32 20.75 18.62
CA MET A 126 -12.37 19.88 19.80
C MET A 126 -11.00 19.40 20.27
N GLU A 127 -9.91 19.77 19.60
CA GLU A 127 -8.57 19.24 19.89
C GLU A 127 -8.14 19.49 21.33
N LYS A 128 -8.44 20.65 21.93
CA LYS A 128 -8.05 20.94 23.32
C LYS A 128 -9.06 20.43 24.36
N ILE A 129 -10.30 20.20 23.94
CA ILE A 129 -11.42 19.84 24.83
C ILE A 129 -11.47 18.34 25.09
N THR A 130 -11.13 17.53 24.09
CA THR A 130 -11.26 16.08 24.13
C THR A 130 -9.98 15.40 24.62
N SER A 131 -10.16 14.36 25.44
CA SER A 131 -9.06 13.46 25.83
C SER A 131 -8.56 12.64 24.63
N ARG A 132 -7.37 12.04 24.77
CA ARG A 132 -6.78 11.20 23.72
C ARG A 132 -7.66 10.00 23.33
N GLN A 133 -8.43 9.45 24.26
CA GLN A 133 -9.34 8.34 23.99
C GLN A 133 -10.59 8.84 23.24
N GLU A 134 -11.17 9.94 23.68
CA GLU A 134 -12.32 10.58 23.02
C GLU A 134 -12.00 10.97 21.59
N LYS A 135 -10.84 11.55 21.32
CA LYS A 135 -10.38 11.88 19.95
C LYS A 135 -10.37 10.66 19.04
N ARG A 136 -9.91 9.49 19.52
CA ARG A 136 -9.87 8.28 18.69
C ARG A 136 -11.27 7.83 18.29
N ILE A 137 -12.22 7.92 19.22
CA ILE A 137 -13.62 7.57 18.97
C ILE A 137 -14.25 8.60 18.03
N PHE A 138 -14.10 9.88 18.35
CA PHE A 138 -14.69 10.99 17.60
C PHE A 138 -14.19 11.04 16.15
N ASN A 139 -12.89 10.86 15.92
CA ASN A 139 -12.30 10.89 14.58
C ASN A 139 -12.67 9.66 13.74
N ALA A 140 -13.14 8.58 14.36
CA ALA A 140 -13.57 7.35 13.69
C ALA A 140 -15.06 7.36 13.30
N LEU A 141 -15.81 8.39 13.71
CA LEU A 141 -17.19 8.58 13.25
C LEU A 141 -17.16 8.79 11.74
N SER A 142 -18.21 8.32 11.04
CA SER A 142 -18.27 8.27 9.57
C SER A 142 -19.51 8.94 8.98
N SER A 143 -20.35 9.57 9.80
CA SER A 143 -21.56 10.25 9.33
C SER A 143 -21.90 11.46 10.21
N THR A 144 -22.61 12.43 9.62
CA THR A 144 -23.10 13.61 10.34
C THR A 144 -23.97 13.22 11.53
N SER A 145 -24.89 12.25 11.37
CA SER A 145 -25.75 11.76 12.46
C SER A 145 -24.92 11.22 13.62
N ALA A 146 -23.91 10.39 13.36
CA ALA A 146 -23.09 9.80 14.41
C ALA A 146 -22.30 10.87 15.18
N VAL A 147 -21.85 11.93 14.49
CA VAL A 147 -21.20 13.09 15.11
C VAL A 147 -22.18 13.87 15.99
N LEU A 148 -23.41 14.12 15.52
CA LEU A 148 -24.45 14.81 16.30
C LEU A 148 -24.85 14.03 17.54
N ASP A 149 -25.04 12.71 17.41
CA ASP A 149 -25.36 11.82 18.53
C ASP A 149 -24.24 11.88 19.57
N TYR A 150 -22.99 11.76 19.14
CA TYR A 150 -21.83 11.86 20.02
C TYR A 150 -21.76 13.21 20.75
N LEU A 151 -21.87 14.32 20.00
CA LEU A 151 -21.84 15.66 20.59
C LEU A 151 -22.99 15.87 21.58
N THR A 152 -24.17 15.37 21.27
CA THR A 152 -25.35 15.48 22.15
C THR A 152 -25.17 14.67 23.44
N ASP A 153 -24.69 13.42 23.33
CA ASP A 153 -24.52 12.54 24.48
C ASP A 153 -23.42 13.00 25.43
N HIS A 154 -22.32 13.50 24.89
CA HIS A 154 -21.13 13.89 25.65
C HIS A 154 -21.09 15.38 26.03
N TYR A 155 -21.60 16.26 25.16
CA TYR A 155 -21.46 17.72 25.28
C TYR A 155 -22.79 18.49 25.08
N GLY A 156 -23.93 17.80 25.04
CA GLY A 156 -25.24 18.40 24.89
C GLY A 156 -25.66 19.24 26.09
N ILE A 157 -26.12 20.46 25.83
CA ILE A 157 -26.60 21.41 26.85
C ILE A 157 -27.84 20.86 27.60
N GLN A 158 -28.65 20.03 26.92
CA GLN A 158 -29.83 19.35 27.49
C GLN A 158 -29.52 18.48 28.71
N ASN A 159 -28.31 17.91 28.81
CA ASN A 159 -27.89 17.11 29.98
C ASN A 159 -27.91 17.93 31.28
N ASN A 160 -27.81 19.26 31.18
CA ASN A 160 -27.73 20.15 32.33
C ASN A 160 -29.00 20.97 32.56
N VAL A 161 -29.90 21.14 31.58
CA VAL A 161 -31.11 21.99 31.74
C VAL A 161 -32.04 21.44 32.82
N PHE A 162 -32.32 20.14 32.83
CA PHE A 162 -33.17 19.52 33.85
C PHE A 162 -32.50 19.54 35.23
N SER A 163 -31.18 19.37 35.27
CA SER A 163 -30.38 19.42 36.49
C SER A 163 -30.34 20.84 37.09
N PHE A 164 -30.12 21.87 36.27
CA PHE A 164 -30.16 23.28 36.68
C PHE A 164 -31.56 23.71 37.13
N SER A 165 -32.59 23.34 36.37
CA SER A 165 -33.99 23.62 36.72
C SER A 165 -34.38 22.98 38.06
N LEU A 166 -33.91 21.76 38.33
CA LEU A 166 -34.11 21.10 39.63
C LEU A 166 -33.37 21.84 40.76
N ILE A 167 -32.12 22.24 40.55
CA ILE A 167 -31.33 22.99 41.55
C ILE A 167 -32.00 24.33 41.87
N ASP A 168 -32.48 25.06 40.87
CA ASP A 168 -33.19 26.32 41.06
C ASP A 168 -34.53 26.12 41.79
N ALA A 169 -35.27 25.06 41.46
CA ALA A 169 -36.51 24.73 42.17
C ALA A 169 -36.26 24.36 43.64
N VAL A 170 -35.20 23.59 43.94
CA VAL A 170 -34.77 23.30 45.32
C VAL A 170 -34.38 24.59 46.05
N ARG A 171 -33.66 25.49 45.38
CA ARG A 171 -33.25 26.79 45.94
C ARG A 171 -34.46 27.67 46.26
N GLU A 172 -35.46 27.73 45.38
CA GLU A 172 -36.71 28.47 45.64
C GLU A 172 -37.49 27.88 46.82
N VAL A 173 -37.67 26.56 46.89
CA VAL A 173 -38.36 25.93 48.01
C VAL A 173 -37.64 26.22 49.33
N ARG A 174 -36.31 26.06 49.38
CA ARG A 174 -35.51 26.42 50.58
C ARG A 174 -35.66 27.90 50.95
N LYS A 175 -35.67 28.81 49.98
CA LYS A 175 -35.84 30.26 50.21
C LYS A 175 -37.17 30.58 50.91
N TYR A 176 -38.26 29.92 50.52
CA TYR A 176 -39.59 30.17 51.11
C TYR A 176 -39.89 29.27 52.32
N SER A 177 -39.19 28.15 52.50
CA SER A 177 -39.27 27.28 53.68
C SER A 177 -38.42 27.76 54.86
N SER A 178 -37.25 28.35 54.60
CA SER A 178 -36.27 28.75 55.62
C SER A 178 -36.48 30.16 56.17
N THR A 179 -37.72 30.62 56.31
CA THR A 179 -38.02 31.94 56.91
C THR A 179 -38.57 31.81 58.34
N PRO A 180 -37.71 31.63 59.37
CA PRO A 180 -38.09 31.90 60.75
C PRO A 180 -38.32 33.40 61.03
N ALA A 181 -38.03 34.28 60.05
CA ALA A 181 -38.23 35.73 60.15
C ALA A 181 -39.70 36.18 59.98
N ILE A 182 -40.61 35.28 59.59
CA ILE A 182 -42.03 35.58 59.39
C ILE A 182 -42.81 35.51 60.72
N GLU A 183 -42.33 34.84 61.77
CA GLU A 183 -43.07 34.83 63.04
C GLU A 183 -42.96 36.14 63.84
N LYS A 184 -41.85 36.88 63.73
CA LYS A 184 -41.62 38.08 64.56
C LYS A 184 -42.15 39.40 63.97
N GLY A 185 -42.52 39.43 62.69
CA GLY A 185 -43.03 40.64 62.02
C GLY A 185 -44.48 40.57 61.55
N LEU A 186 -45.17 39.42 61.69
CA LEU A 186 -46.48 39.18 61.05
C LEU A 186 -47.70 39.34 61.94
N THR A 187 -47.54 39.84 63.16
CA THR A 187 -48.68 40.26 63.99
C THR A 187 -49.45 41.46 63.41
N SER A 188 -49.04 42.03 62.26
CA SER A 188 -49.60 43.28 61.74
C SER A 188 -50.25 43.24 60.34
N ARG A 189 -50.08 42.20 59.51
CA ARG A 189 -50.70 42.15 58.15
C ARG A 189 -51.04 40.72 57.66
N PRO A 190 -52.31 40.28 57.73
CA PRO A 190 -52.73 38.92 57.33
C PRO A 190 -52.39 38.55 55.88
N GLY A 191 -52.52 39.47 54.92
CA GLY A 191 -52.29 39.20 53.50
C GLY A 191 -50.83 38.90 53.11
N ALA A 192 -49.86 39.26 53.95
CA ALA A 192 -48.45 38.94 53.70
C ALA A 192 -48.15 37.45 53.95
N TYR A 193 -48.84 36.84 54.93
CA TYR A 193 -48.73 35.42 55.24
C TYR A 193 -49.30 34.57 54.09
N GLU A 194 -50.50 34.91 53.62
CA GLU A 194 -51.16 34.21 52.51
C GLU A 194 -50.33 34.28 51.23
N HIS A 195 -49.75 35.44 50.93
CA HIS A 195 -48.89 35.62 49.75
C HIS A 195 -47.58 34.81 49.83
N ALA A 196 -46.97 34.70 51.02
CA ALA A 196 -45.79 33.87 51.24
C ALA A 196 -46.11 32.37 51.11
N GLN A 197 -47.23 31.93 51.71
CA GLN A 197 -47.75 30.57 51.55
C GLN A 197 -48.03 30.24 50.08
N MET A 198 -48.70 31.14 49.35
CA MET A 198 -49.00 30.95 47.93
C MET A 198 -47.73 30.81 47.07
N LYS A 199 -46.65 31.53 47.40
CA LYS A 199 -45.34 31.38 46.74
C LYS A 199 -44.65 30.06 47.09
N LEU A 200 -44.74 29.63 48.35
CA LEU A 200 -44.23 28.33 48.78
C LEU A 200 -44.91 27.18 48.03
N PHE A 201 -46.25 27.18 47.94
CA PHE A 201 -47.00 26.18 47.16
C PHE A 201 -46.61 26.18 45.68
N ARG A 202 -46.38 27.35 45.07
CA ARG A 202 -45.90 27.42 43.68
C ARG A 202 -44.50 26.79 43.53
N SER A 203 -43.57 27.12 44.43
CA SER A 203 -42.21 26.58 44.40
C SER A 203 -42.19 25.05 44.62
N GLN A 204 -43.01 24.53 45.53
CA GLN A 204 -43.13 23.08 45.78
C GLN A 204 -43.63 22.34 44.53
N ARG A 205 -44.66 22.86 43.85
CA ARG A 205 -45.14 22.27 42.58
C ARG A 205 -44.07 22.29 41.50
N ASN A 206 -43.34 23.39 41.35
CA ASN A 206 -42.24 23.50 40.40
C ASN A 206 -41.10 22.52 40.70
N LEU A 207 -40.84 22.23 41.98
CA LEU A 207 -39.88 21.19 42.41
C LEU A 207 -40.33 19.79 41.97
N TYR A 208 -41.60 19.44 42.15
CA TYR A 208 -42.12 18.16 41.68
C TYR A 208 -42.08 18.04 40.15
N ILE A 209 -42.43 19.10 39.43
CA ILE A 209 -42.40 19.10 37.96
C ILE A 209 -40.96 18.94 37.45
N SER A 210 -40.02 19.76 37.92
CA SER A 210 -38.61 19.68 37.52
C SER A 210 -37.97 18.33 37.90
N GLY A 211 -38.27 17.80 39.08
CA GLY A 211 -37.79 16.48 39.52
C GLY A 211 -38.36 15.34 38.68
N PHE A 212 -39.66 15.38 38.37
CA PHE A 212 -40.29 14.38 37.51
C PHE A 212 -39.78 14.47 36.07
N SER A 213 -39.57 15.68 35.54
CA SER A 213 -38.97 15.89 34.22
C SER A 213 -37.54 15.34 34.15
N LEU A 214 -36.70 15.57 35.18
CA LEU A 214 -35.35 15.00 35.24
C LEU A 214 -35.38 13.47 35.29
N PHE A 215 -36.24 12.90 36.13
CA PHE A 215 -36.41 11.45 36.24
C PHE A 215 -36.87 10.84 34.91
N PHE A 216 -37.91 11.41 34.30
CA PHE A 216 -38.44 10.93 33.03
C PHE A 216 -37.41 11.06 31.90
N TRP A 217 -36.64 12.15 31.89
CA TRP A 217 -35.53 12.33 30.96
C TRP A 217 -34.45 11.25 31.14
N LEU A 218 -34.05 10.91 32.38
CA LEU A 218 -33.10 9.82 32.63
C LEU A 218 -33.64 8.45 32.17
N VAL A 219 -34.92 8.17 32.41
CA VAL A 219 -35.58 6.93 31.97
C VAL A 219 -35.66 6.85 30.46
N LEU A 220 -36.12 7.91 29.79
CA LEU A 220 -36.18 7.97 28.34
C LEU A 220 -34.79 7.86 27.71
N ARG A 221 -33.80 8.58 28.25
CA ARG A 221 -32.40 8.48 27.80
C ARG A 221 -31.90 7.04 27.93
N ARG A 222 -32.14 6.38 29.06
CA ARG A 222 -31.77 4.97 29.26
C ARG A 222 -32.47 4.04 28.27
N LEU A 223 -33.76 4.25 28.01
CA LEU A 223 -34.53 3.46 27.05
C LEU A 223 -34.02 3.65 25.62
N VAL A 224 -33.78 4.89 25.19
CA VAL A 224 -33.24 5.19 23.86
C VAL A 224 -31.86 4.55 23.69
N ILE A 225 -30.96 4.67 24.66
CA ILE A 225 -29.64 4.02 24.62
C ILE A 225 -29.79 2.50 24.46
N LEU A 226 -30.69 1.86 25.22
CA LEU A 226 -30.94 0.43 25.12
C LEU A 226 -31.52 0.02 23.75
N ILE A 227 -32.44 0.82 23.21
CA ILE A 227 -33.01 0.58 21.87
C ILE A 227 -31.94 0.73 20.79
N THR A 228 -31.10 1.76 20.87
CA THR A 228 -30.00 2.00 19.92
C THR A 228 -28.95 0.88 20.00
N GLN A 229 -28.62 0.41 21.21
CA GLN A 229 -27.75 -0.75 21.41
C GLN A 229 -28.35 -2.03 20.82
N LEU A 230 -29.64 -2.26 21.02
CA LEU A 230 -30.36 -3.40 20.43
C LEU A 230 -30.36 -3.33 18.90
N ALA A 231 -30.61 -2.17 18.32
CA ALA A 231 -30.58 -1.94 16.88
C ALA A 231 -29.18 -2.21 16.29
N LYS A 232 -28.13 -1.76 16.97
CA LYS A 232 -26.73 -2.00 16.58
C LYS A 232 -26.38 -3.49 16.62
N GLU A 233 -26.76 -4.20 17.68
CA GLU A 233 -26.58 -5.65 17.79
C GLU A 233 -27.35 -6.42 16.71
N LEU A 234 -28.58 -6.00 16.39
CA LEU A 234 -29.38 -6.62 15.33
C LEU A 234 -28.73 -6.44 13.96
N SER A 235 -28.23 -5.24 13.66
CA SER A 235 -27.50 -4.93 12.42
C SER A 235 -26.20 -5.72 12.33
N ASN A 236 -25.41 -5.78 13.42
CA ASN A 236 -24.16 -6.53 13.45
C ASN A 236 -24.38 -8.03 13.24
N LYS A 237 -25.45 -8.61 13.80
CA LYS A 237 -25.84 -10.00 13.53
C LYS A 237 -26.16 -10.24 12.06
N GLY A 238 -26.83 -9.30 11.39
CA GLY A 238 -27.07 -9.36 9.95
C GLY A 238 -25.78 -9.38 9.13
N VAL A 239 -24.88 -8.44 9.40
CA VAL A 239 -23.58 -8.33 8.71
C VAL A 239 -22.72 -9.57 8.95
N LEU A 240 -22.59 -10.03 10.19
CA LEU A 240 -21.82 -11.22 10.55
C LEU A 240 -22.37 -12.48 9.89
N LYS A 241 -23.70 -12.61 9.77
CA LYS A 241 -24.34 -13.74 9.08
C LYS A 241 -24.00 -13.73 7.59
N THR A 242 -24.15 -12.60 6.91
CA THR A 242 -23.79 -12.49 5.48
C THR A 242 -22.30 -12.72 5.26
N GLN A 243 -21.44 -12.24 6.15
CA GLN A 243 -20.00 -12.50 6.08
C GLN A 243 -19.68 -13.99 6.26
N ALA A 244 -20.31 -14.66 7.23
CA ALA A 244 -20.17 -16.09 7.44
C ALA A 244 -20.63 -16.89 6.21
N GLU A 245 -21.78 -16.56 5.63
CA GLU A 245 -22.31 -17.18 4.40
C GLU A 245 -21.34 -17.00 3.22
N ASN A 246 -20.84 -15.79 3.00
CA ASN A 246 -19.87 -15.49 1.93
C ASN A 246 -18.54 -16.24 2.13
N THR A 247 -18.00 -16.28 3.35
CA THR A 247 -16.77 -17.03 3.64
C THR A 247 -16.95 -18.54 3.44
N ASN A 248 -18.11 -19.07 3.78
CA ASN A 248 -18.43 -20.48 3.58
C ASN A 248 -18.61 -20.81 2.09
N GLU A 249 -19.24 -19.93 1.31
CA GLU A 249 -19.36 -20.10 -0.15
C GLU A 249 -17.98 -20.05 -0.83
N ALA A 250 -17.11 -19.13 -0.42
CA ALA A 250 -15.73 -19.05 -0.92
C ALA A 250 -14.94 -20.32 -0.55
N ALA A 251 -15.05 -20.81 0.68
CA ALA A 251 -14.41 -22.06 1.10
C ALA A 251 -14.89 -23.25 0.27
N LYS A 252 -16.20 -23.32 -0.03
CA LYS A 252 -16.77 -24.36 -0.89
C LYS A 252 -16.22 -24.31 -2.31
N LYS A 253 -16.11 -23.11 -2.91
CA LYS A 253 -15.50 -22.92 -4.24
C LYS A 253 -14.04 -23.38 -4.27
N PHE A 254 -13.26 -23.01 -3.26
CA PHE A 254 -11.87 -23.46 -3.15
C PHE A 254 -11.74 -24.98 -2.95
N MET A 255 -12.67 -25.60 -2.22
CA MET A 255 -12.70 -27.06 -2.08
C MET A 255 -13.03 -27.74 -3.41
N GLU A 256 -14.03 -27.24 -4.14
CA GLU A 256 -14.41 -27.76 -5.47
C GLU A 256 -13.28 -27.59 -6.50
N GLU A 257 -12.60 -26.44 -6.50
CA GLU A 257 -11.47 -26.17 -7.39
C GLU A 257 -10.26 -27.06 -7.06
N ASN A 258 -9.94 -27.26 -5.77
CA ASN A 258 -8.89 -28.19 -5.36
C ASN A 258 -9.19 -29.63 -5.79
N GLU A 259 -10.44 -30.07 -5.66
CA GLU A 259 -10.84 -31.40 -6.15
C GLU A 259 -10.75 -31.51 -7.68
N ARG A 260 -11.08 -30.44 -8.42
CA ARG A 260 -10.92 -30.39 -9.88
C ARG A 260 -9.44 -30.44 -10.27
N LEU A 261 -8.58 -29.68 -9.60
CA LEU A 261 -7.13 -29.67 -9.82
C LEU A 261 -6.52 -31.05 -9.54
N LYS A 262 -6.90 -31.72 -8.45
CA LYS A 262 -6.46 -33.09 -8.17
C LYS A 262 -6.86 -34.07 -9.29
N ARG A 263 -8.07 -33.96 -9.83
CA ARG A 263 -8.53 -34.80 -10.95
C ARG A 263 -7.71 -34.54 -12.22
N LEU A 264 -7.42 -33.29 -12.53
CA LEU A 264 -6.59 -32.92 -13.67
C LEU A 264 -5.16 -33.43 -13.51
N LEU A 265 -4.54 -33.24 -12.34
CA LEU A 265 -3.21 -33.78 -12.07
C LEU A 265 -3.18 -35.31 -12.22
N LYS A 266 -4.22 -35.99 -11.76
CA LYS A 266 -4.34 -37.45 -11.95
C LYS A 266 -4.49 -37.85 -13.41
N SER A 267 -5.22 -37.09 -14.23
CA SER A 267 -5.32 -37.38 -15.67
C SER A 267 -4.01 -37.09 -16.40
N TYR A 268 -3.33 -35.98 -16.09
CA TYR A 268 -2.03 -35.65 -16.67
C TYR A 268 -0.97 -36.70 -16.33
N ALA A 269 -0.89 -37.12 -15.06
CA ALA A 269 0.04 -38.17 -14.64
C ALA A 269 -0.22 -39.49 -15.38
N LYS A 270 -1.49 -39.84 -15.61
CA LYS A 270 -1.88 -41.04 -16.36
C LYS A 270 -1.55 -40.92 -17.85
N GLU A 271 -1.69 -39.73 -18.42
CA GLU A 271 -1.37 -39.46 -19.83
C GLU A 271 0.15 -39.49 -20.06
N GLU A 272 0.93 -38.93 -19.14
CA GLU A 272 2.40 -38.99 -19.15
C GLU A 272 2.92 -40.43 -18.98
N GLU A 273 2.32 -41.21 -18.08
CA GLU A 273 2.62 -42.65 -17.92
C GLU A 273 2.35 -43.43 -19.21
N HIS A 274 1.22 -43.18 -19.88
CA HIS A 274 0.87 -43.83 -21.14
C HIS A 274 1.78 -43.43 -22.30
N ILE A 275 2.21 -42.16 -22.37
CA ILE A 275 3.17 -41.68 -23.39
C ILE A 275 4.54 -42.33 -23.17
N LEU A 276 5.04 -42.36 -21.93
CA LEU A 276 6.31 -42.99 -21.58
C LEU A 276 6.29 -44.50 -21.85
N GLU A 277 5.16 -45.18 -21.58
CA GLU A 277 5.01 -46.61 -21.86
C GLU A 277 5.03 -46.88 -23.38
N ALA A 278 4.35 -46.04 -24.17
CA ALA A 278 4.37 -46.14 -25.63
C ALA A 278 5.76 -45.87 -26.23
N GLU A 279 6.49 -44.88 -25.70
CA GLU A 279 7.85 -44.54 -26.15
C GLU A 279 8.85 -45.64 -25.78
N ASN A 280 8.78 -46.17 -24.55
CA ASN A 280 9.61 -47.30 -24.12
C ASN A 280 9.35 -48.54 -24.98
N LYS A 281 8.10 -48.85 -25.30
CA LYS A 281 7.77 -49.98 -26.18
C LYS A 281 8.40 -49.82 -27.56
N LYS A 282 8.32 -48.61 -28.15
CA LYS A 282 8.94 -48.30 -29.44
C LYS A 282 10.46 -48.42 -29.41
N LEU A 283 11.10 -47.91 -28.35
CA LEU A 283 12.55 -48.03 -28.17
C LEU A 283 13.00 -49.49 -28.04
N VAL A 284 12.24 -50.33 -27.36
CA VAL A 284 12.52 -51.78 -27.27
C VAL A 284 12.41 -52.45 -28.64
N GLU A 285 11.38 -52.12 -29.43
CA GLU A 285 11.23 -52.65 -30.79
C GLU A 285 12.39 -52.21 -31.70
N ASP A 286 12.81 -50.95 -31.62
CA ASP A 286 13.91 -50.42 -32.41
C ASP A 286 15.28 -51.00 -31.95
N GLN A 287 15.47 -51.22 -30.64
CA GLN A 287 16.63 -51.93 -30.12
C GLN A 287 16.73 -53.35 -30.67
N GLU A 288 15.62 -54.10 -30.71
CA GLU A 288 15.61 -55.45 -31.27
C GLU A 288 15.86 -55.45 -32.78
N LYS A 289 15.28 -54.50 -33.55
CA LYS A 289 15.59 -54.35 -34.97
C LYS A 289 17.07 -54.06 -35.21
N LEU A 290 17.63 -53.07 -34.51
CA LEU A 290 19.05 -52.72 -34.61
C LEU A 290 19.95 -53.89 -34.24
N LYS A 291 19.58 -54.67 -33.23
CA LYS A 291 20.31 -55.88 -32.83
C LYS A 291 20.27 -56.96 -33.91
N THR A 292 19.13 -57.14 -34.59
CA THR A 292 19.04 -58.07 -35.72
C THR A 292 19.84 -57.60 -36.93
N GLU A 293 19.85 -56.29 -37.22
CA GLU A 293 20.67 -55.71 -38.29
C GLU A 293 22.16 -55.84 -37.97
N LEU A 294 22.56 -55.49 -36.75
CA LEU A 294 23.94 -55.63 -36.27
C LEU A 294 24.42 -57.09 -36.39
N LYS A 295 23.56 -58.05 -36.03
CA LYS A 295 23.86 -59.48 -36.21
C LYS A 295 24.06 -59.83 -37.68
N LYS A 296 23.17 -59.40 -38.58
CA LYS A 296 23.30 -59.62 -40.03
C LYS A 296 24.59 -59.00 -40.58
N THR A 297 24.93 -57.77 -40.19
CA THR A 297 26.16 -57.12 -40.63
C THR A 297 27.40 -57.79 -40.06
N SER A 298 27.34 -58.26 -38.80
CA SER A 298 28.41 -59.02 -38.16
C SER A 298 28.66 -60.35 -38.86
N ASP A 299 27.59 -61.08 -39.21
CA ASP A 299 27.67 -62.34 -39.95
C ASP A 299 28.23 -62.12 -41.36
N ALA A 300 27.79 -61.05 -42.04
CA ALA A 300 28.30 -60.67 -43.36
C ALA A 300 29.79 -60.27 -43.30
N LEU A 301 30.20 -59.54 -42.26
CA LEU A 301 31.60 -59.16 -42.05
C LEU A 301 32.48 -60.39 -41.81
N SER A 302 32.05 -61.32 -40.96
CA SER A 302 32.75 -62.59 -40.73
C SER A 302 32.92 -63.39 -42.03
N LYS A 303 31.87 -63.45 -42.86
CA LYS A 303 31.95 -64.08 -44.17
C LYS A 303 32.94 -63.37 -45.10
N ALA A 304 32.87 -62.04 -45.20
CA ALA A 304 33.81 -61.26 -46.01
C ALA A 304 35.27 -61.40 -45.53
N GLN A 305 35.49 -61.46 -44.22
CA GLN A 305 36.82 -61.72 -43.64
C GLN A 305 37.35 -63.10 -44.03
N ASN A 306 36.49 -64.14 -43.99
CA ASN A 306 36.85 -65.48 -44.44
C ASN A 306 37.13 -65.51 -45.96
N ASP A 307 36.32 -64.83 -46.77
CA ASP A 307 36.51 -64.72 -48.22
C ASP A 307 37.84 -64.01 -48.55
N VAL A 308 38.16 -62.89 -47.87
CA VAL A 308 39.46 -62.21 -48.02
C VAL A 308 40.61 -63.11 -47.59
N MET A 309 40.46 -63.88 -46.51
CA MET A 309 41.48 -64.83 -46.06
C MET A 309 41.72 -65.95 -47.10
N THR A 310 40.65 -66.49 -47.69
CA THR A 310 40.77 -67.50 -48.77
C THR A 310 41.38 -66.93 -50.04
N MET A 311 40.98 -65.72 -50.47
CA MET A 311 41.58 -65.03 -51.61
C MET A 311 43.07 -64.74 -51.38
N ARG A 312 43.44 -64.36 -50.16
CA ARG A 312 44.85 -64.16 -49.78
C ARG A 312 45.66 -65.46 -49.90
N MET A 313 45.13 -66.57 -49.40
CA MET A 313 45.79 -67.88 -49.55
C MET A 313 45.91 -68.30 -51.03
N GLN A 314 44.87 -68.07 -51.84
CA GLN A 314 44.92 -68.35 -53.28
C GLN A 314 45.94 -67.46 -54.00
N SER A 315 45.99 -66.16 -53.67
CA SER A 315 46.96 -65.23 -54.23
C SER A 315 48.39 -65.61 -53.86
N GLU A 316 48.65 -66.04 -52.63
CA GLU A 316 49.97 -66.55 -52.21
C GLU A 316 50.34 -67.84 -52.95
N HIS A 317 49.38 -68.76 -53.16
CA HIS A 317 49.61 -69.97 -53.94
C HIS A 317 49.91 -69.66 -55.41
N LEU A 318 49.16 -68.74 -56.03
CA LEU A 318 49.36 -68.33 -57.41
C LEU A 318 50.71 -67.62 -57.59
N SER A 319 51.12 -66.78 -56.63
CA SER A 319 52.45 -66.16 -56.64
C SER A 319 53.56 -67.21 -56.64
N LYS A 320 53.43 -68.26 -55.82
CA LYS A 320 54.42 -69.36 -55.78
C LYS A 320 54.48 -70.14 -57.10
N GLU A 321 53.33 -70.42 -57.72
CA GLU A 321 53.29 -71.09 -59.03
C GLU A 321 53.85 -70.19 -60.15
N TYR A 322 53.57 -68.88 -60.09
CA TYR A 322 54.15 -67.90 -61.02
C TYR A 322 55.68 -67.86 -60.92
N ASP A 323 56.22 -67.80 -59.70
CA ASP A 323 57.67 -67.84 -59.46
C ASP A 323 58.30 -69.15 -59.95
N ARG A 324 57.60 -70.28 -59.77
CA ARG A 324 58.03 -71.59 -60.30
C ARG A 324 58.08 -71.60 -61.83
N LEU A 325 57.01 -71.13 -62.50
CA LEU A 325 56.96 -71.04 -63.96
C LEU A 325 58.01 -70.10 -64.53
N LEU A 326 58.28 -68.97 -63.87
CA LEU A 326 59.38 -68.07 -64.23
C LEU A 326 60.74 -68.78 -64.18
N LYS A 327 60.94 -69.61 -63.16
CA LYS A 327 62.17 -70.40 -63.01
C LYS A 327 62.31 -71.46 -64.11
N GLU A 328 61.24 -72.21 -64.41
CA GLU A 328 61.21 -73.16 -65.54
C GLU A 328 61.42 -72.44 -66.88
N HIS A 329 60.84 -71.26 -67.10
CA HIS A 329 61.06 -70.47 -68.30
C HIS A 329 62.51 -69.98 -68.44
N ALA A 330 63.13 -69.54 -67.34
CA ALA A 330 64.52 -69.15 -67.32
C ALA A 330 65.44 -70.34 -67.64
N GLU A 331 65.17 -71.53 -67.09
CA GLU A 331 65.91 -72.75 -67.38
C GLU A 331 65.78 -73.18 -68.85
N LEU A 332 64.58 -73.08 -69.44
CA LEU A 332 64.34 -73.36 -70.86
C LEU A 332 65.01 -72.33 -71.78
N GLN A 333 65.09 -71.05 -71.41
CA GLN A 333 65.83 -70.04 -72.19
C GLN A 333 67.34 -70.31 -72.18
N VAL A 334 67.91 -70.76 -71.06
CA VAL A 334 69.32 -71.16 -70.99
C VAL A 334 69.60 -72.39 -71.87
N LEU A 335 68.68 -73.37 -71.88
CA LEU A 335 68.80 -74.55 -72.75
C LEU A 335 68.74 -74.20 -74.25
N LYS A 336 67.96 -73.17 -74.61
CA LYS A 336 67.82 -72.69 -75.99
C LYS A 336 69.05 -71.91 -76.48
N LEU A 337 69.80 -71.28 -75.57
CA LEU A 337 71.07 -70.60 -75.87
C LEU A 337 72.25 -71.56 -76.06
N LEU A 338 72.18 -72.78 -75.53
CA LEU A 338 73.23 -73.81 -75.65
C LEU A 338 73.14 -74.65 -76.95
N THR A 339 72.08 -74.52 -77.74
CA THR A 339 71.78 -75.40 -78.89
C THR A 339 71.72 -74.72 -80.26
N SER A 340 72.20 -73.47 -80.37
CA SER A 340 72.25 -72.74 -81.66
C SER A 340 73.70 -72.62 -82.20
N PRO A 341 73.97 -72.92 -83.49
CA PRO A 341 75.29 -72.79 -84.09
C PRO A 341 75.61 -71.31 -84.38
N TRP A 342 76.75 -70.83 -83.87
CA TRP A 342 77.30 -69.50 -84.13
C TRP A 342 77.95 -69.41 -85.52
N PRO A 343 77.64 -68.38 -86.34
CA PRO A 343 78.51 -67.94 -87.41
C PRO A 343 79.30 -66.67 -87.04
N ASP A 344 80.56 -66.69 -87.42
CA ASP A 344 81.51 -65.60 -87.69
C ASP A 344 82.18 -64.79 -86.56
N GLU A 345 83.51 -64.84 -86.64
CA GLU A 345 84.49 -64.04 -85.91
C GLU A 345 84.38 -62.57 -86.32
N ASN A 346 83.74 -61.73 -85.50
CA ASN A 346 84.15 -60.32 -85.31
C ASN A 346 83.46 -59.56 -84.16
N TYR A 347 82.64 -60.21 -83.33
CA TYR A 347 81.88 -59.52 -82.28
C TYR A 347 82.48 -59.57 -80.86
N SER A 348 83.77 -59.86 -80.72
CA SER A 348 84.43 -59.96 -79.41
C SER A 348 84.92 -58.61 -78.82
N ARG A 349 84.58 -57.46 -79.41
CA ARG A 349 84.91 -56.13 -78.85
C ARG A 349 83.73 -55.30 -78.35
N ALA A 350 82.48 -55.70 -78.62
CA ALA A 350 81.31 -54.91 -78.23
C ALA A 350 80.72 -55.31 -76.86
N CYS A 351 80.80 -56.59 -76.46
CA CYS A 351 80.10 -57.07 -75.28
C CYS A 351 80.75 -56.73 -73.93
N PHE A 352 81.99 -56.23 -73.91
CA PHE A 352 82.62 -55.82 -72.64
C PHE A 352 82.10 -54.45 -72.14
N LYS A 353 81.48 -53.63 -73.01
CA LYS A 353 81.05 -52.28 -72.64
C LYS A 353 79.71 -52.24 -71.91
N ILE A 354 78.79 -53.15 -72.20
CA ILE A 354 77.44 -53.15 -71.60
C ILE A 354 77.43 -53.70 -70.17
N ARG A 355 78.41 -54.54 -69.79
CA ARG A 355 78.47 -55.12 -68.44
C ARG A 355 78.81 -54.09 -67.35
N HIS A 356 79.38 -52.93 -67.70
CA HIS A 356 79.81 -51.94 -66.73
C HIS A 356 78.74 -50.87 -66.42
N GLU A 357 77.71 -50.73 -67.25
CA GLU A 357 76.65 -49.72 -67.06
C GLU A 357 75.46 -50.24 -66.25
N LEU A 358 75.11 -51.52 -66.36
CA LEU A 358 73.94 -52.07 -65.65
C LEU A 358 74.17 -52.35 -64.15
N PHE A 359 75.42 -52.35 -63.67
CA PHE A 359 75.70 -52.51 -62.24
C PHE A 359 75.60 -51.20 -61.44
N ARG A 360 75.35 -50.06 -62.09
CA ARG A 360 75.29 -48.74 -61.42
C ARG A 360 73.88 -48.30 -61.01
N GLU A 361 72.82 -48.97 -61.47
CA GLU A 361 71.43 -48.54 -61.24
C GLU A 361 70.63 -49.41 -60.25
N ARG A 362 71.27 -50.35 -59.54
CA ARG A 362 70.62 -51.09 -58.44
C ARG A 362 71.47 -51.09 -57.16
N GLN A 363 71.57 -49.90 -56.56
CA GLN A 363 71.61 -49.75 -55.10
C GLN A 363 70.31 -49.11 -54.66
#